data_AF-A0A7C5MXX6-F1
#
_entry.id   AF-A0A7C5MXX6-F1
#
_cell.length_a   1.000
_cell.length_b   1.000
_cell.length_c   1.000
_cell.angle_alpha   90.00
_cell.angle_beta   90.00
_cell.angle_gamma   90.00
#
_symmetry.space_group_name_H-M   'P 1'
#
loop_
_entity.id
_entity.type
_entity.pdbx_description
1 polymer ?
#
loop_
_entity_poly.entity_id
_entity_poly.type
_entity_poly.pdbx_seq_one_letter_code
_entity_poly.pdbx_strand_id
1 'polypeptide(L)'
;MQGMASDLNENRYIIHPAKFSLWLFIVSIILFFGGLTSAYIVSKGIETEKNMWHFFELPSVLWLNTAIMIVSSIMIQIGLWGARKGDFRRARIGMSLAAVLGLIFLVGQVIAWSMLNDEGVVWGRGGSNSGNYLYI
;
A
#
# COMPACT_ATOMS: atom_id res chain seq x y z
N MET A 1 -10.60 2.91 -56.31
CA MET A 1 -11.19 3.74 -55.23
C MET A 1 -11.48 2.95 -53.94
N GLN A 2 -10.88 1.77 -53.75
CA GLN A 2 -11.10 0.89 -52.58
C GLN A 2 -9.85 0.82 -51.67
N GLY A 3 -9.08 1.91 -51.62
CA GLY A 3 -7.88 2.03 -50.78
C GLY A 3 -8.02 3.10 -49.68
N MET A 4 -9.14 3.83 -49.62
CA MET A 4 -9.39 4.91 -48.63
C MET A 4 -10.34 4.50 -47.50
N ALA A 5 -10.99 3.33 -47.59
CA ALA A 5 -12.02 2.92 -46.63
C ALA A 5 -11.51 1.98 -45.53
N SER A 6 -10.27 1.50 -45.61
CA SER A 6 -9.65 0.63 -44.60
C SER A 6 -9.00 1.37 -43.43
N ASP A 7 -8.89 2.70 -43.51
CA ASP A 7 -8.23 3.52 -42.48
C ASP A 7 -9.20 4.01 -41.38
N LEU A 8 -10.45 3.54 -41.38
CA LEU A 8 -11.50 4.03 -40.46
C LEU A 8 -11.57 3.32 -39.11
N ASN A 9 -10.56 2.52 -38.73
CA ASN A 9 -10.57 1.82 -37.44
C ASN A 9 -9.21 1.81 -36.76
N GLU A 10 -8.51 2.94 -36.78
CA GLU A 10 -7.40 3.17 -35.88
C GLU A 10 -7.92 3.94 -34.65
N ASN A 11 -8.52 3.21 -33.72
CA ASN A 11 -8.73 3.71 -32.36
C ASN A 11 -7.35 3.79 -31.67
N ARG A 12 -6.50 4.73 -32.13
CA ARG A 12 -5.23 5.08 -31.48
C ARG A 12 -5.58 5.80 -30.18
N TYR A 13 -5.90 5.02 -29.16
CA TYR A 13 -5.91 5.54 -27.81
C TYR A 13 -4.53 6.12 -27.51
N ILE A 14 -4.46 7.43 -27.28
CA ILE A 14 -3.23 8.16 -26.93
C ILE A 14 -2.56 7.52 -25.69
N ILE A 15 -3.38 6.91 -24.83
CA ILE A 15 -2.96 6.09 -23.69
C ILE A 15 -3.76 4.79 -23.71
N HIS A 16 -3.08 3.64 -23.65
CA HIS A 16 -3.73 2.33 -23.58
C HIS A 16 -4.75 2.29 -22.41
N PRO A 17 -6.01 1.88 -22.62
CA PRO A 17 -7.07 1.95 -21.61
C PRO A 17 -6.68 1.35 -20.25
N ALA A 18 -6.00 0.20 -20.25
CA ALA A 18 -5.52 -0.42 -19.00
C ALA A 18 -4.52 0.46 -18.22
N LYS A 19 -3.65 1.22 -18.89
CA LYS A 19 -2.72 2.14 -18.23
C LYS A 19 -3.46 3.34 -17.65
N PHE A 20 -4.48 3.83 -18.34
CA PHE A 20 -5.34 4.90 -17.82
C PHE A 20 -6.10 4.44 -16.57
N SER A 21 -6.74 3.26 -16.61
CA SER A 21 -7.43 2.69 -15.45
C SER A 21 -6.49 2.44 -14.26
N LEU A 22 -5.25 2.00 -14.51
CA LEU A 22 -4.24 1.83 -13.47
C LEU A 22 -3.91 3.14 -12.76
N TRP A 23 -3.69 4.23 -13.52
CA TRP A 23 -3.45 5.55 -12.94
C TRP A 23 -4.64 6.06 -12.14
N LEU A 24 -5.86 5.90 -12.66
CA LEU A 24 -7.07 6.28 -11.94
C LEU A 24 -7.18 5.53 -10.61
N PHE A 25 -6.92 4.22 -10.62
CA PHE A 25 -6.92 3.39 -9.42
C PHE A 25 -5.87 3.83 -8.39
N ILE A 26 -4.65 4.15 -8.81
CA ILE A 26 -3.60 4.68 -7.93
C ILE A 26 -4.04 5.99 -7.27
N VAL A 27 -4.62 6.91 -8.03
CA VAL A 27 -5.15 8.17 -7.48
C VAL A 27 -6.25 7.91 -6.45
N SER A 28 -7.17 6.98 -6.73
CA SER A 28 -8.21 6.59 -5.78
C SER A 28 -7.63 6.04 -4.48
N ILE A 29 -6.58 5.21 -4.54
CA ILE A 29 -5.88 4.70 -3.35
C ILE A 29 -5.24 5.85 -2.56
N ILE A 30 -4.58 6.80 -3.24
CA ILE A 30 -3.96 7.96 -2.59
C ILE A 30 -5.01 8.79 -1.86
N LEU A 31 -6.17 9.04 -2.49
CA LEU A 31 -7.27 9.77 -1.85
C LEU A 31 -7.84 9.02 -0.65
N PHE A 32 -7.98 7.70 -0.74
CA PHE A 32 -8.45 6.85 0.35
C PHE A 32 -7.53 6.92 1.58
N PHE A 33 -6.22 6.69 1.39
CA PHE A 33 -5.26 6.80 2.50
C PHE A 33 -5.08 8.24 2.98
N GLY A 34 -5.21 9.24 2.10
CA GLY A 34 -5.22 10.65 2.47
C GLY A 34 -6.39 10.99 3.40
N GLY A 35 -7.58 10.48 3.11
CA GLY A 35 -8.77 10.62 3.97
C GLY A 35 -8.58 9.98 5.34
N LEU A 36 -8.06 8.76 5.40
CA LEU A 36 -7.76 8.07 6.67
C LEU A 36 -6.70 8.82 7.49
N THR A 37 -5.64 9.30 6.85
CA THR A 37 -4.58 10.07 7.50
C THR A 37 -5.13 11.39 8.05
N SER A 38 -5.96 12.09 7.26
CA SER A 38 -6.64 13.31 7.70
C SER A 38 -7.52 13.05 8.92
N ALA A 39 -8.34 11.99 8.89
CA ALA A 39 -9.19 11.60 10.01
C ALA A 39 -8.37 11.34 11.29
N TYR A 40 -7.25 10.62 11.18
CA TYR A 40 -6.34 10.38 12.30
C TYR A 40 -5.76 11.68 12.88
N ILE A 41 -5.23 12.58 12.04
CA ILE A 41 -4.64 13.85 12.48
C ILE A 41 -5.68 14.75 13.16
N VAL A 42 -6.87 14.89 12.54
CA VAL A 42 -7.95 15.72 13.08
C VAL A 42 -8.44 15.19 14.42
N SER A 43 -8.68 13.88 14.53
CA SER A 43 -9.13 13.26 15.79
C SER A 43 -8.08 13.36 16.88
N LYS A 44 -6.80 13.13 16.54
CA LYS A 44 -5.69 13.34 17.47
C LYS A 44 -5.67 14.76 18.03
N GLY A 45 -5.86 15.78 17.18
CA GLY A 45 -5.92 17.18 17.62
C GLY A 45 -7.07 17.44 18.60
N ILE A 46 -8.29 17.07 18.20
CA ILE A 46 -9.51 17.30 19.01
C ILE A 46 -9.44 16.57 20.36
N GLU A 47 -8.93 15.35 20.38
CA GLU A 47 -8.87 14.52 21.60
C GLU A 47 -7.70 14.92 22.51
N THR A 48 -6.60 15.43 21.96
CA THR A 48 -5.49 15.99 22.75
C THR A 48 -5.95 17.25 23.49
N GLU A 49 -6.71 18.14 22.84
CA GLU A 49 -7.29 19.33 23.49
C GLU A 49 -8.22 18.98 24.66
N LYS A 50 -8.87 17.82 24.60
CA LYS A 50 -9.79 17.32 25.62
C LYS A 50 -9.12 16.42 26.67
N ASN A 51 -7.79 16.23 26.62
CA ASN A 51 -7.03 15.28 27.45
C ASN A 51 -7.55 13.83 27.38
N MET A 52 -8.15 13.43 26.26
CA MET A 52 -8.68 12.08 26.04
C MET A 52 -7.80 11.22 25.12
N TRP A 53 -6.74 11.80 24.54
CA TRP A 53 -5.83 11.07 23.65
C TRP A 53 -4.86 10.20 24.45
N HIS A 54 -4.89 8.89 24.23
CA HIS A 54 -3.83 8.00 24.74
C HIS A 54 -2.60 8.06 23.84
N PHE A 55 -1.47 8.39 24.45
CA PHE A 55 -0.16 8.23 23.84
C PHE A 55 0.30 6.78 24.02
N PHE A 56 0.64 6.13 22.91
CA PHE A 56 1.22 4.80 22.84
C PHE A 56 2.47 4.88 21.96
N GLU A 57 3.40 3.98 22.18
CA GLU A 57 4.61 3.90 21.38
C GLU A 57 4.36 2.95 20.21
N LEU A 58 4.97 3.25 19.06
CA LEU A 58 4.83 2.36 17.91
C LEU A 58 5.86 1.22 18.04
N PRO A 59 5.45 -0.04 17.87
CA PRO A 59 6.37 -1.17 17.91
C PRO A 59 7.52 -1.01 16.92
N SER A 60 8.74 -1.25 17.38
CA SER A 60 9.96 -1.14 16.56
C SER A 60 9.95 -2.09 15.34
N VAL A 61 9.19 -3.18 15.40
CA VAL A 61 8.98 -4.11 14.28
C VAL A 61 8.40 -3.43 13.04
N LEU A 62 7.67 -2.32 13.18
CA LEU A 62 7.13 -1.57 12.05
C LEU A 62 8.23 -0.96 11.17
N TRP A 63 9.38 -0.58 11.75
CA TRP A 63 10.53 -0.08 10.99
C TRP A 63 11.16 -1.18 10.12
N LEU A 64 11.35 -2.37 10.70
CA LEU A 64 11.81 -3.54 9.96
C LEU A 64 10.83 -3.88 8.83
N ASN A 65 9.52 -3.82 9.12
CA ASN A 65 8.49 -4.13 8.15
C ASN A 65 8.47 -3.15 6.98
N THR A 66 8.71 -1.87 7.26
CA THR A 66 8.85 -0.82 6.24
C THR A 66 10.07 -1.07 5.36
N ALA A 67 11.21 -1.46 5.94
CA ALA A 67 12.40 -1.82 5.18
C ALA A 67 12.14 -3.03 4.25
N ILE A 68 11.43 -4.05 4.73
CA ILE A 68 11.04 -5.23 3.94
C ILE A 68 10.20 -4.82 2.73
N MET A 69 9.24 -3.90 2.91
CA MET A 69 8.42 -3.40 1.79
C MET A 69 9.23 -2.61 0.76
N ILE A 70 10.19 -1.79 1.20
CA ILE A 70 11.10 -1.08 0.28
C ILE A 70 11.90 -2.09 -0.54
N VAL A 71 12.48 -3.11 0.10
CA VAL A 71 13.22 -4.17 -0.60
C VAL A 71 12.32 -4.93 -1.56
N SER A 72 11.09 -5.25 -1.17
CA SER A 72 10.10 -5.90 -2.04
C SER A 72 9.81 -5.06 -3.30
N SER A 73 9.65 -3.75 -3.15
CA SER A 73 9.48 -2.83 -4.28
C SER A 73 10.67 -2.87 -5.26
N ILE A 74 11.90 -2.90 -4.73
CA ILE A 74 13.12 -3.04 -5.54
C ILE A 74 13.12 -4.38 -6.29
N MET A 75 12.69 -5.48 -5.66
CA MET A 75 12.61 -6.80 -6.31
C MET A 75 11.61 -6.81 -7.47
N ILE A 76 10.44 -6.18 -7.30
CA ILE A 76 9.46 -5.99 -8.39
C ILE A 76 10.09 -5.18 -9.53
N GLN A 77 10.81 -4.11 -9.23
CA GLN A 77 11.45 -3.27 -10.24
C GLN A 77 12.52 -4.04 -11.06
N ILE A 78 13.32 -4.87 -10.39
CA ILE A 78 14.29 -5.75 -11.05
C ILE A 78 13.55 -6.74 -11.98
N GLY A 79 12.44 -7.31 -11.49
CA GLY A 79 11.60 -8.21 -12.29
C GLY A 79 11.04 -7.53 -13.54
N LEU A 80 10.56 -6.28 -13.41
CA LEU A 80 10.06 -5.47 -14.51
C LEU A 80 11.14 -5.17 -15.56
N TRP A 81 12.37 -4.83 -15.13
CA TRP A 81 13.49 -4.64 -16.05
C TRP A 81 13.88 -5.92 -16.78
N GLY A 82 13.85 -7.07 -16.10
CA GLY A 82 14.06 -8.38 -16.71
C GLY A 82 13.02 -8.67 -17.80
N ALA A 83 11.73 -8.51 -17.46
CA ALA A 83 10.63 -8.74 -18.40
C ALA A 83 10.71 -7.85 -19.64
N ARG A 84 11.07 -6.57 -19.48
CA ARG A 84 11.26 -5.64 -20.61
C ARG A 84 12.41 -6.02 -21.54
N LYS A 85 13.43 -6.72 -21.04
CA LYS A 85 14.58 -7.20 -21.81
C LYS A 85 14.41 -8.62 -22.34
N GLY A 86 13.25 -9.26 -22.11
CA GLY A 86 13.02 -10.68 -22.45
C GLY A 86 13.74 -11.67 -21.53
N ASP A 87 14.35 -11.22 -20.43
CA ASP A 87 14.97 -12.08 -19.42
C ASP A 87 13.91 -12.57 -18.43
N PHE A 88 13.21 -13.63 -18.83
CA PHE A 88 12.17 -14.27 -18.00
C PHE A 88 12.70 -14.86 -16.70
N ARG A 89 14.01 -15.20 -16.63
CA ARG A 89 14.62 -15.72 -15.40
C ARG A 89 14.69 -14.62 -14.34
N ARG A 90 15.18 -13.43 -14.69
CA ARG A 90 15.18 -12.27 -13.78
C ARG A 90 13.78 -11.84 -13.40
N ALA A 91 12.84 -11.85 -14.34
CA ALA A 91 11.44 -11.55 -14.07
C ALA A 91 10.86 -12.51 -13.02
N ARG A 92 11.05 -13.82 -13.19
CA ARG A 92 10.57 -14.84 -12.25
C ARG A 92 11.21 -14.70 -10.87
N ILE A 93 12.54 -14.53 -10.80
CA ILE A 93 13.24 -14.37 -9.52
C ILE A 93 12.75 -13.12 -8.77
N GLY A 94 12.68 -11.96 -9.44
CA GLY A 94 12.22 -10.72 -8.82
C GLY A 94 10.79 -10.82 -8.28
N MET A 95 9.88 -11.40 -9.07
CA MET A 95 8.47 -11.58 -8.65
C MET A 95 8.33 -12.60 -7.51
N SER A 96 9.06 -13.72 -7.54
CA SER A 96 9.02 -14.72 -6.47
C SER A 96 9.59 -14.17 -5.16
N LEU A 97 10.71 -13.45 -5.20
CA LEU A 97 11.29 -12.83 -4.02
C LEU A 97 10.38 -11.74 -3.46
N ALA A 98 9.79 -10.90 -4.31
CA ALA A 98 8.81 -9.91 -3.88
C ALA A 98 7.60 -10.54 -3.18
N ALA A 99 7.10 -11.68 -3.70
CA ALA A 99 6.00 -12.41 -3.09
C ALA A 99 6.36 -12.96 -1.71
N VAL A 100 7.55 -13.57 -1.56
CA VAL A 100 8.05 -14.05 -0.26
C VAL A 100 8.23 -12.90 0.73
N LEU A 101 8.82 -11.79 0.31
CA LEU A 101 8.95 -10.59 1.14
C LEU A 101 7.58 -10.03 1.54
N GLY A 102 6.59 -10.08 0.65
CA GLY A 102 5.20 -9.72 0.95
C GLY A 102 4.58 -10.61 2.02
N LEU A 103 4.82 -11.92 1.99
CA LEU A 103 4.37 -12.84 3.05
C LEU A 103 5.05 -12.55 4.39
N ILE A 104 6.36 -12.30 4.37
CA ILE A 104 7.11 -11.90 5.57
C ILE A 104 6.54 -10.59 6.13
N PHE A 105 6.18 -9.64 5.25
CA PHE A 105 5.56 -8.39 5.65
C PHE A 105 4.23 -8.60 6.39
N LEU A 106 3.38 -9.50 5.89
CA LEU A 106 2.10 -9.83 6.53
C LEU A 106 2.31 -10.45 7.92
N VAL A 107 3.28 -11.34 8.08
CA VAL A 107 3.64 -11.88 9.41
C VAL A 107 4.10 -10.76 10.34
N GLY A 108 4.94 -9.84 9.85
CA GLY A 108 5.37 -8.67 10.59
C GLY A 108 4.21 -7.76 11.03
N GLN A 109 3.18 -7.60 10.20
CA GLN A 109 1.97 -6.84 10.54
C GLN A 109 1.18 -7.53 11.66
N VAL A 110 1.02 -8.85 11.61
CA VAL A 110 0.33 -9.61 12.68
C VAL A 110 1.07 -9.50 14.00
N ILE A 111 2.40 -9.54 14.00
CA ILE A 111 3.23 -9.35 15.20
C ILE A 111 3.10 -7.91 15.74
N ALA A 112 3.16 -6.91 14.86
CA ALA A 112 2.97 -5.52 15.27
C ALA A 112 1.60 -5.32 15.91
N TRP A 113 0.56 -5.96 15.35
CA TRP A 113 -0.79 -5.92 15.89
C TRP A 113 -0.88 -6.55 17.28
N SER A 114 -0.25 -7.71 17.51
CA SER A 114 -0.27 -8.33 18.84
C SER A 114 0.43 -7.46 19.88
N MET A 115 1.57 -6.83 19.54
CA MET A 115 2.28 -5.92 20.44
C MET A 115 1.43 -4.71 20.83
N LEU A 116 0.70 -4.13 19.87
CA LEU A 116 -0.17 -2.99 20.14
C LEU A 116 -1.39 -3.36 21.01
N ASN A 117 -1.94 -4.56 20.79
CA ASN A 117 -3.01 -5.10 21.62
C ASN A 117 -2.55 -5.34 23.07
N ASP A 118 -1.32 -5.84 23.26
CA ASP A 118 -0.72 -6.04 24.59
C ASP A 118 -0.46 -4.70 25.31
N GLU A 119 -0.20 -3.62 24.57
CA GLU A 119 -0.09 -2.25 25.10
C GLU A 119 -1.45 -1.60 25.44
N GLY A 120 -2.56 -2.31 25.27
CA GLY A 120 -3.91 -1.81 25.58
C GLY A 120 -4.47 -0.85 24.53
N VAL A 121 -3.81 -0.72 23.38
CA VAL A 121 -4.39 -0.11 22.19
C VAL A 121 -5.31 -1.17 21.59
N VAL A 122 -6.62 -1.08 21.80
CA VAL A 122 -7.57 -2.12 21.35
C VAL A 122 -8.79 -1.50 20.69
N TRP A 123 -9.37 -2.25 19.75
CA TRP A 123 -10.58 -1.84 19.04
C TRP A 123 -11.82 -2.13 19.88
N GLY A 124 -12.76 -1.18 19.95
CA GLY A 124 -14.10 -1.40 20.48
C GLY A 124 -14.40 -0.77 21.85
N ARG A 125 -15.58 -1.10 22.41
CA ARG A 125 -16.09 -0.53 23.67
C ARG A 125 -15.22 -0.96 24.85
N GLY A 126 -14.27 -0.09 25.22
CA GLY A 126 -13.31 -0.31 26.31
C GLY A 126 -11.86 0.00 25.94
N GLY A 127 -11.56 0.22 24.65
CA GLY A 127 -10.25 0.61 24.15
C GLY A 127 -10.08 2.13 23.96
N SER A 128 -8.83 2.56 23.76
CA SER A 128 -8.52 3.94 23.43
C SER A 128 -9.13 4.35 22.09
N ASN A 129 -9.71 5.56 22.01
CA ASN A 129 -10.17 6.16 20.75
C ASN A 129 -9.06 6.18 19.66
N SER A 130 -7.79 6.23 20.07
CA SER A 130 -6.64 6.18 19.16
C SER A 130 -6.44 4.83 18.47
N GLY A 131 -6.85 3.72 19.08
CA GLY A 131 -6.72 2.36 18.51
C GLY A 131 -7.62 2.13 17.29
N ASN A 132 -8.79 2.79 17.27
CA ASN A 132 -9.75 2.71 16.17
C ASN A 132 -9.19 3.19 14.82
N TYR A 133 -8.22 4.10 14.81
CA TYR A 133 -7.60 4.62 13.58
C TYR A 133 -6.47 3.74 13.05
N LEU A 134 -5.86 2.94 13.92
CA LEU A 134 -4.80 2.00 13.57
C LEU A 134 -5.32 0.60 13.27
N TYR A 135 -6.65 0.41 13.36
CA TYR A 135 -7.31 -0.89 13.20
C TYR A 135 -6.72 -1.96 14.12
N ILE A 136 -6.39 -1.55 15.35
CA ILE A 136 -5.99 -2.42 16.46
C ILE A 136 -7.18 -2.56 17.37
#